data_AF-A0A9X4H2E7-F1
#
_entry.id   AF-A0A9X4H2E7-F1
#
_cell.length_a   1.000
_cell.length_b   1.000
_cell.length_c   1.000
_cell.angle_alpha   90.00
_cell.angle_beta   90.00
_cell.angle_gamma   90.00
#
_symmetry.space_group_name_H-M   'P 1'
#
loop_
_entity.id
_entity.type
_entity.pdbx_description
1 polymer ?
#
loop_
_entity_poly.entity_id
_entity_poly.type
_entity_poly.pdbx_seq_one_letter_code
_entity_poly.pdbx_strand_id
1 'polypeptide(L)'
;MQSGFTEKFEQIFNRAGMSLQNEKNIFFLEGHVGRHSLKYRQYVLRRLNEATMDLSGEDYKNALLKELDELKDELIKNPDIVKGVGLP
;
A
#
# COMPACT_ATOMS: atom_id res chain seq x y z
N MET A 1 -8.74 -18.49 7.42
CA MET A 1 -7.33 -18.07 7.59
C MET A 1 -7.25 -16.58 7.31
N GLN A 2 -7.13 -15.77 8.35
CA GLN A 2 -6.94 -14.32 8.21
C GLN A 2 -5.53 -14.12 7.67
N SER A 3 -5.44 -13.69 6.41
CA SER A 3 -4.18 -13.58 5.68
C SER A 3 -3.29 -12.54 6.37
N GLY A 4 -2.10 -12.94 6.85
CA GLY A 4 -1.14 -12.12 7.62
C GLY A 4 -0.52 -10.92 6.87
N PHE A 5 -1.28 -10.27 5.99
CA PHE A 5 -0.91 -9.03 5.33
C PHE A 5 -1.04 -7.84 6.25
N THR A 6 -2.08 -7.79 7.10
CA THR A 6 -2.27 -6.69 8.05
C THR A 6 -1.03 -6.50 8.91
N GLU A 7 -0.54 -7.57 9.53
CA GLU A 7 0.68 -7.53 10.35
C GLU A 7 1.91 -7.05 9.56
N LYS A 8 2.05 -7.48 8.30
CA LYS A 8 3.17 -7.05 7.45
C LYS A 8 3.09 -5.56 7.08
N PHE A 9 1.89 -5.07 6.77
CA PHE A 9 1.69 -3.64 6.53
C PHE A 9 1.92 -2.83 7.80
N GLU A 10 1.44 -3.30 8.97
CA GLU A 10 1.69 -2.66 10.25
C GLU A 10 3.19 -2.55 10.55
N GLN A 11 3.99 -3.59 10.26
CA GLN A 11 5.44 -3.53 10.45
C GLN A 11 6.11 -2.42 9.63
N ILE A 12 5.70 -2.25 8.36
CA ILE A 12 6.18 -1.18 7.47
C ILE A 12 5.77 0.20 8.02
N PHE A 13 4.49 0.37 8.35
CA PHE A 13 3.96 1.63 8.84
C PHE A 13 4.55 2.03 10.19
N ASN A 14 4.68 1.08 11.11
CA ASN A 14 5.27 1.31 12.43
C ASN A 14 6.74 1.78 12.32
N ARG A 15 7.52 1.25 11.37
CA ARG A 15 8.89 1.73 11.10
C ARG A 15 8.94 3.20 10.66
N ALA A 16 7.90 3.69 9.98
CA ALA A 16 7.75 5.09 9.61
C ALA A 16 7.12 5.96 10.72
N GLY A 17 6.79 5.39 11.89
CA GLY A 17 6.03 6.08 12.94
C GLY A 17 4.58 6.39 12.52
N MET A 18 4.01 5.57 11.63
CA MET A 18 2.67 5.74 11.07
C MET A 18 1.75 4.58 11.48
N SER A 19 0.44 4.83 11.40
CA SER A 19 -0.61 3.80 11.54
C SER A 19 -1.25 3.54 10.18
N LEU A 20 -1.79 2.34 9.97
CA LEU A 20 -2.63 2.04 8.79
C LEU A 20 -3.87 2.95 8.69
N GLN A 21 -4.30 3.52 9.82
CA GLN A 21 -5.41 4.47 9.86
C GLN A 21 -4.99 5.91 9.52
N ASN A 22 -3.72 6.15 9.18
CA ASN A 22 -3.24 7.46 8.79
C ASN A 22 -3.96 7.93 7.51
N GLU A 23 -4.34 9.21 7.48
CA GLU A 23 -5.03 9.84 6.34
C GLU A 23 -4.27 9.74 5.01
N LYS A 24 -2.93 9.62 5.06
CA LYS A 24 -2.08 9.42 3.87
C LYS A 24 -2.22 8.02 3.27
N ASN A 25 -2.68 7.03 4.04
CA ASN A 25 -2.96 5.68 3.57
C ASN A 25 -4.43 5.46 3.19
N ILE A 26 -5.34 6.25 3.76
CA ILE A 26 -6.78 6.12 3.49
C ILE A 26 -7.15 6.99 2.28
N PHE A 27 -7.65 6.35 1.24
CA PHE A 27 -8.15 7.02 0.06
C PHE A 27 -9.52 6.44 -0.34
N PHE A 28 -10.48 7.33 -0.62
CA PHE A 28 -11.77 6.94 -1.17
C PHE A 28 -11.63 6.75 -2.68
N LEU A 29 -11.77 5.51 -3.14
CA LEU A 29 -11.81 5.17 -4.56
C LEU A 29 -13.28 5.02 -4.99
N GLU A 30 -13.75 5.94 -5.82
CA GLU A 30 -15.15 5.95 -6.27
C GLU A 30 -15.51 4.64 -6.98
N GLY A 31 -16.69 4.09 -6.63
CA GLY A 31 -17.16 2.82 -7.19
C GLY A 31 -16.40 1.58 -6.72
N HIS A 32 -15.43 1.69 -5.81
CA HIS A 32 -14.74 0.55 -5.23
C HIS A 32 -15.67 -0.25 -4.32
N VAL A 33 -15.95 -1.50 -4.70
CA VAL A 33 -16.79 -2.42 -3.93
C VAL A 33 -16.12 -3.78 -3.84
N GLY A 34 -16.20 -4.39 -2.65
CA GLY A 34 -15.77 -5.76 -2.40
C GLY A 34 -14.37 -5.87 -1.81
N ARG A 35 -13.85 -7.10 -1.76
CA ARG A 35 -12.57 -7.39 -1.12
C ARG A 35 -11.43 -7.19 -2.12
N HIS A 36 -10.32 -6.65 -1.63
CA HIS A 36 -9.06 -6.66 -2.37
C HIS A 36 -8.64 -8.10 -2.70
N SER A 37 -8.09 -8.31 -3.89
CA SER A 37 -7.54 -9.61 -4.29
C SER A 37 -6.26 -9.95 -3.52
N LEU A 38 -5.89 -11.23 -3.49
CA LEU A 38 -4.59 -11.64 -2.95
C LEU A 38 -3.43 -11.05 -3.76
N LYS A 39 -3.54 -11.05 -5.09
CA LYS A 39 -2.53 -10.50 -6.00
C LYS A 39 -2.26 -9.02 -5.71
N TYR A 40 -3.33 -8.23 -5.52
CA TYR A 40 -3.19 -6.82 -5.17
C TYR A 40 -2.46 -6.62 -3.84
N ARG A 41 -2.83 -7.37 -2.79
CA ARG A 41 -2.13 -7.30 -1.50
C ARG A 41 -0.64 -7.65 -1.61
N GLN A 42 -0.31 -8.66 -2.42
CA GLN A 42 1.09 -9.03 -2.68
C GLN A 42 1.84 -7.94 -3.45
N TYR A 43 1.19 -7.37 -4.46
CA TYR A 43 1.74 -6.28 -5.27
C TYR A 43 2.07 -5.05 -4.41
N VAL A 44 1.11 -4.56 -3.63
CA VAL A 44 1.31 -3.42 -2.72
C VAL A 44 2.41 -3.74 -1.71
N LEU A 45 2.36 -4.91 -1.06
CA LEU A 45 3.39 -5.28 -0.07
C LEU A 45 4.79 -5.30 -0.69
N ARG A 46 4.95 -5.84 -1.90
CA ARG A 46 6.24 -5.86 -2.61
C ARG A 46 6.73 -4.44 -2.87
N ARG A 47 5.89 -3.59 -3.45
CA ARG A 47 6.20 -2.18 -3.77
C ARG A 47 6.66 -1.39 -2.54
N LEU A 48 5.91 -1.49 -1.43
CA LEU A 48 6.27 -0.79 -0.19
C LEU A 48 7.61 -1.27 0.40
N ASN A 49 7.91 -2.58 0.31
CA ASN A 49 9.20 -3.11 0.76
C ASN A 49 10.35 -2.66 -0.14
N GLU A 50 10.15 -2.66 -1.46
CA GLU A 50 11.16 -2.22 -2.42
C GLU A 50 11.48 -0.72 -2.24
N ALA A 51 10.44 0.11 -2.13
CA ALA A 51 10.60 1.57 -1.96
C ALA A 51 11.30 1.96 -0.66
N THR A 52 11.17 1.13 0.39
CA THR A 52 11.71 1.44 1.71
C THR A 52 12.96 0.63 2.07
N MET A 53 13.48 -0.15 1.11
CA MET A 53 14.64 -1.02 1.30
C MET A 53 15.88 -0.23 1.68
N ASP A 54 16.60 -0.69 2.69
CA ASP A 54 17.84 -0.09 3.21
C ASP A 54 17.72 1.37 3.68
N LEU A 55 16.50 1.89 3.81
CA LEU A 55 16.22 3.22 4.37
C LEU A 55 15.90 3.14 5.87
N SER A 56 16.07 4.28 6.55
CA SER A 56 15.71 4.42 7.96
C SER A 56 15.26 5.86 8.28
N GLY A 57 14.64 6.06 9.44
CA GLY A 57 14.27 7.38 9.93
C GLY A 57 13.38 8.17 8.96
N GLU A 58 13.75 9.42 8.70
CA GLU A 58 13.00 10.32 7.84
C GLU A 58 13.00 9.88 6.36
N ASP A 59 14.11 9.34 5.86
CA ASP A 59 14.20 8.83 4.49
C ASP A 59 13.23 7.65 4.27
N TYR A 60 13.12 6.74 5.24
CA TYR A 60 12.16 5.64 5.19
C TYR A 60 10.72 6.14 5.11
N LYS A 61 10.39 7.12 5.97
CA LYS A 61 9.05 7.70 6.00
C LYS A 61 8.72 8.43 4.70
N ASN A 62 9.65 9.21 4.18
CA ASN A 62 9.46 9.96 2.94
C ASN A 62 9.29 9.03 1.73
N ALA A 63 10.08 7.95 1.66
CA ALA A 63 9.94 6.94 0.63
C ALA A 63 8.59 6.20 0.72
N LEU A 64 8.16 5.83 1.94
CA LEU A 64 6.84 5.22 2.15
C LEU A 64 5.70 6.14 1.67
N LEU A 65 5.73 7.41 2.05
CA LEU A 65 4.70 8.38 1.66
C LEU A 65 4.66 8.58 0.14
N LYS A 66 5.83 8.71 -0.50
CA LYS A 66 5.94 8.82 -1.96
C LYS A 66 5.34 7.59 -2.66
N GLU A 67 5.63 6.40 -2.16
CA GLU A 67 5.12 5.16 -2.74
C GLU A 67 3.59 5.02 -2.59
N LEU A 68 3.03 5.47 -1.46
CA LEU A 68 1.58 5.52 -1.26
C LEU A 68 0.90 6.48 -2.24
N ASP A 69 1.50 7.65 -2.50
CA ASP A 69 0.99 8.61 -3.48
C ASP A 69 1.06 8.03 -4.92
N GLU A 70 2.12 7.33 -5.27
CA GLU A 70 2.23 6.66 -6.58
C GLU A 70 1.20 5.53 -6.75
N LEU A 71 0.98 4.72 -5.72
CA LEU A 71 -0.07 3.69 -5.70
C LEU A 71 -1.46 4.31 -5.84
N LYS A 72 -1.71 5.44 -5.19
CA LYS A 72 -2.96 6.20 -5.35
C LYS A 72 -3.16 6.67 -6.79
N ASP A 73 -2.12 7.23 -7.42
CA ASP A 73 -2.19 7.65 -8.83
C ASP A 73 -2.44 6.46 -9.77
N GLU A 74 -1.88 5.29 -9.47
CA GLU A 74 -2.14 4.05 -10.22
C GLU A 74 -3.61 3.62 -10.06
N LEU A 75 -4.15 3.65 -8.85
CA LEU A 75 -5.55 3.33 -8.56
C LEU A 75 -6.54 4.25 -9.26
N ILE A 76 -6.22 5.55 -9.35
CA ILE A 76 -7.07 6.52 -10.07
C ILE A 76 -7.10 6.20 -11.57
N LYS A 77 -5.97 5.78 -12.15
CA LYS A 77 -5.88 5.43 -13.58
C LYS A 77 -6.48 4.07 -13.91
N ASN A 78 -6.33 3.10 -13.01
CA ASN A 78 -6.84 1.75 -13.17
C ASN A 78 -7.42 1.21 -11.86
N PRO A 79 -8.68 1.53 -11.55
CA PRO A 79 -9.33 1.10 -10.30
C PRO A 79 -9.43 -0.42 -10.15
N ASP A 80 -9.39 -1.18 -11.25
CA ASP A 80 -9.57 -2.63 -11.23
C ASP A 80 -8.34 -3.41 -10.74
N ILE A 81 -7.19 -2.75 -10.54
CA ILE A 81 -5.99 -3.39 -9.96
C ILE A 81 -6.25 -3.90 -8.54
N VAL A 82 -7.18 -3.30 -7.79
CA VAL A 82 -7.61 -3.79 -6.46
C VAL A 82 -8.21 -5.20 -6.53
N LYS A 83 -8.82 -5.54 -7.66
CA LYS A 83 -9.37 -6.86 -7.99
C LYS A 83 -8.31 -7.80 -8.57
N GLY A 84 -7.08 -7.32 -8.75
CA GLY A 84 -5.97 -8.06 -9.35
C GLY A 84 -6.02 -8.14 -10.87
N VAL A 85 -6.80 -7.26 -11.51
CA VAL A 85 -6.97 -7.16 -12.96
C VAL A 85 -6.09 -6.03 -13.47
N GLY A 86 -5.31 -6.27 -14.52
CA GLY A 86 -4.45 -5.25 -15.12
C GLY A 86 -3.29 -4.79 -14.21
N LEU A 87 -2.91 -5.61 -13.22
CA LEU A 87 -1.63 -5.43 -12.50
C LEU A 87 -0.46 -5.64 -13.48
N PRO A 88 0.61 -4.86 -13.37
CA PRO A 88 1.81 -5.01 -14.19
C PRO A 88 2.58 -6.32 -13.93
#